data_AF-A0A6M0GCR9-F1
#
_entry.id   AF-A0A6M0GCR9-F1
#
_cell.length_a   1.000
_cell.length_b   1.000
_cell.length_c   1.000
_cell.angle_alpha   90.00
_cell.angle_beta   90.00
_cell.angle_gamma   90.00
#
_symmetry.space_group_name_H-M   'P 1'
#
loop_
_entity.id
_entity.type
_entity.pdbx_description
1 polymer ?
#
loop_
_entity_poly.entity_id
_entity_poly.type
_entity_poly.pdbx_seq_one_letter_code
_entity_poly.pdbx_strand_id
1 'polypeptide(L)'
;MQSCSQPATSGDNSSQTEHTNEHTASNNSSEHHHGSHHHGTTENSATSQAKLTAPAKIKPNEPATLVIDIQDSEGKAVDDFEIFQEKIMHLIVVSDDLQFYDHILPEYKEKGSFEVEATFPQPGN
;
A
#
# COMPACT_ATOMS: atom_id res chain seq x y z
N MET A 1 30.28 -0.42 -40.04
CA MET A 1 30.16 0.53 -41.19
C MET A 1 29.04 1.49 -40.84
N GLN A 2 29.23 2.78 -40.55
CA GLN A 2 30.44 3.63 -40.35
C GLN A 2 30.22 4.47 -39.06
N SER A 3 31.23 4.71 -38.22
CA SER A 3 32.15 5.89 -38.22
C SER A 3 31.39 7.24 -38.16
N CYS A 4 31.27 7.91 -37.00
CA CYS A 4 32.28 8.71 -36.23
C CYS A 4 32.63 10.08 -36.85
N SER A 5 32.58 11.15 -36.02
CA SER A 5 33.40 12.39 -36.12
C SER A 5 33.31 13.26 -34.85
N GLN A 6 34.46 13.78 -34.38
CA GLN A 6 34.61 14.91 -33.44
C GLN A 6 35.31 16.08 -34.23
N PRO A 7 36.07 17.09 -33.70
CA PRO A 7 36.92 17.22 -32.49
C PRO A 7 36.53 18.50 -31.67
N ALA A 8 37.32 19.24 -30.87
CA ALA A 8 38.76 19.21 -30.53
C ALA A 8 39.08 19.94 -29.19
N THR A 9 39.95 19.34 -28.35
CA THR A 9 40.90 19.94 -27.35
C THR A 9 40.36 20.95 -26.28
N SER A 10 41.06 21.31 -25.19
CA SER A 10 42.41 21.01 -24.67
C SER A 10 42.39 20.83 -23.14
N GLY A 11 43.32 20.04 -22.56
CA GLY A 11 43.45 19.92 -21.09
C GLY A 11 44.44 18.84 -20.62
N ASP A 12 45.72 19.20 -20.52
CA ASP A 12 46.84 18.43 -19.94
C ASP A 12 46.80 18.53 -18.38
N ASN A 13 47.36 17.68 -17.51
CA ASN A 13 48.38 16.61 -17.62
C ASN A 13 48.14 15.50 -16.56
N SER A 14 48.96 14.44 -16.58
CA SER A 14 49.11 13.41 -15.54
C SER A 14 49.70 13.96 -14.22
N SER A 15 49.56 13.27 -13.08
CA SER A 15 50.54 12.24 -12.68
C SER A 15 50.01 11.26 -11.63
N GLN A 16 50.61 10.06 -11.62
CA GLN A 16 50.31 8.92 -10.76
C GLN A 16 50.82 9.12 -9.32
N THR A 17 50.27 8.36 -8.36
CA THR A 17 50.98 7.33 -7.55
C THR A 17 49.94 6.56 -6.71
N GLU A 18 50.19 5.30 -6.40
CA GLU A 18 49.25 4.37 -5.76
C GLU A 18 49.49 4.16 -4.25
N HIS A 19 48.49 3.58 -3.56
CA HIS A 19 48.52 2.82 -2.30
C HIS A 19 49.38 3.26 -1.09
N THR A 20 48.75 3.29 0.09
CA THR A 20 49.12 2.45 1.26
C THR A 20 47.97 2.44 2.28
N ASN A 21 47.73 1.31 2.96
CA ASN A 21 46.79 1.21 4.10
C ASN A 21 47.46 1.71 5.39
N GLU A 22 46.76 2.48 6.22
CA GLU A 22 46.98 2.47 7.66
C GLU A 22 45.66 2.44 8.44
N HIS A 23 45.68 1.75 9.58
CA HIS A 23 44.51 1.46 10.42
C HIS A 23 44.71 2.18 11.75
N THR A 24 43.97 3.26 12.02
CA THR A 24 44.03 3.99 13.30
C THR A 24 42.77 3.75 14.11
N ALA A 25 42.93 3.07 15.25
CA ALA A 25 41.87 2.89 16.23
C ALA A 25 41.88 4.07 17.22
N SER A 26 40.71 4.59 17.57
CA SER A 26 40.51 5.41 18.76
C SER A 26 39.12 5.17 19.31
N ASN A 27 39.03 4.81 20.59
CA ASN A 27 37.78 4.49 21.27
C ASN A 27 37.25 5.72 22.01
N ASN A 28 35.96 6.02 21.84
CA ASN A 28 35.08 6.58 22.85
C ASN A 28 33.63 6.57 22.32
N SER A 29 32.57 6.45 23.10
CA SER A 29 32.36 5.76 24.39
C SER A 29 30.89 5.93 24.77
N SER A 30 30.11 4.85 24.76
CA SER A 30 28.82 4.71 25.47
C SER A 30 27.82 5.89 25.44
N GLU A 31 26.79 5.79 24.59
CA GLU A 31 25.46 6.32 24.96
C GLU A 31 24.33 5.42 24.42
N HIS A 32 24.24 4.20 24.97
CA HIS A 32 23.17 3.25 24.67
C HIS A 32 21.84 3.67 25.33
N HIS A 33 21.19 4.70 24.78
CA HIS A 33 19.82 5.02 25.14
C HIS A 33 18.84 3.97 24.57
N HIS A 34 18.67 2.87 25.31
CA HIS A 34 17.47 2.03 25.21
C HIS A 34 16.26 2.85 25.67
N GLY A 35 15.70 3.63 24.76
CA GLY A 35 14.43 4.33 24.94
C GLY A 35 13.31 3.31 25.14
N SER A 36 12.94 3.10 26.40
CA SER A 36 11.96 2.11 26.86
C SER A 36 10.73 2.00 25.96
N HIS A 37 10.37 0.77 25.56
CA HIS A 37 9.07 0.48 24.96
C HIS A 37 7.96 0.77 25.98
N HIS A 38 7.35 1.94 25.89
CA HIS A 38 6.16 2.29 26.67
C HIS A 38 4.92 2.37 25.76
N HIS A 39 4.55 1.22 25.19
CA HIS A 39 3.20 1.00 24.67
C HIS A 39 2.23 0.94 25.86
N GLY A 40 1.94 2.12 26.40
CA GLY A 40 1.08 2.38 27.55
C GLY A 40 -0.22 3.08 27.16
N THR A 41 -0.51 3.20 25.86
CA THR A 41 -1.88 3.42 25.40
C THR A 41 -2.71 2.20 25.78
N THR A 42 -3.74 2.41 26.60
CA THR A 42 -4.89 1.51 26.57
C THR A 42 -5.59 1.79 25.25
N GLU A 43 -5.15 1.10 24.19
CA GLU A 43 -5.81 1.13 22.90
C GLU A 43 -7.24 0.59 23.10
N ASN A 44 -8.19 1.50 23.30
CA ASN A 44 -9.61 1.19 23.27
C ASN A 44 -9.98 0.92 21.81
N SER A 45 -9.57 -0.25 21.33
CA SER A 45 -9.64 -0.66 19.93
C SER A 45 -11.09 -0.63 19.48
N ALA A 46 -11.44 0.42 18.74
CA ALA A 46 -12.78 0.64 18.22
C ALA A 46 -13.05 -0.45 17.18
N THR A 47 -13.92 -1.40 17.55
CA THR A 47 -14.26 -2.56 16.72
C THR A 47 -15.27 -2.15 15.66
N SER A 48 -14.77 -1.67 14.52
CA SER A 48 -15.59 -1.39 13.35
C SER A 48 -16.09 -2.69 12.70
N GLN A 49 -17.29 -2.64 12.15
CA GLN A 49 -17.97 -3.71 11.43
C GLN A 49 -18.18 -3.29 9.97
N ALA A 50 -17.96 -4.22 9.03
CA ALA A 50 -18.21 -4.00 7.61
C ALA A 50 -19.38 -4.86 7.14
N LYS A 51 -20.39 -4.23 6.51
CA LYS A 51 -21.57 -4.89 5.94
C LYS A 51 -21.54 -4.77 4.42
N LEU A 52 -21.31 -5.89 3.73
CA LEU A 52 -21.46 -5.98 2.28
C LEU A 52 -22.94 -6.16 1.91
N THR A 53 -23.41 -5.37 0.95
CA THR A 53 -24.70 -5.51 0.27
C THR A 53 -24.44 -5.71 -1.23
N ALA A 54 -25.04 -6.74 -1.82
CA ALA A 54 -24.84 -7.11 -3.23
C ALA A 54 -26.19 -7.41 -3.92
N PRO A 55 -26.26 -7.40 -5.27
CA PRO A 55 -27.51 -7.66 -5.99
C PRO A 55 -27.95 -9.12 -5.79
N ALA A 56 -29.27 -9.34 -5.62
CA ALA A 56 -29.83 -10.68 -5.38
C ALA A 56 -29.62 -11.69 -6.53
N LYS A 57 -29.12 -11.23 -7.69
CA LYS A 57 -28.57 -12.05 -8.78
C LYS A 57 -27.40 -11.32 -9.40
N ILE A 58 -26.21 -11.88 -9.25
CA ILE A 58 -25.03 -11.55 -10.05
C ILE A 58 -24.99 -12.52 -11.24
N LYS A 59 -24.52 -12.06 -12.40
CA LYS A 59 -24.33 -12.89 -13.60
C LYS A 59 -22.86 -12.83 -14.05
N PRO A 60 -22.35 -13.87 -14.70
CA PRO A 60 -21.03 -13.80 -15.35
C PRO A 60 -20.96 -12.69 -16.40
N ASN A 61 -19.91 -11.88 -16.33
CA ASN A 61 -19.54 -10.84 -17.30
C ASN A 61 -20.56 -9.69 -17.46
N GLU A 62 -21.47 -9.50 -16.49
CA GLU A 62 -22.24 -8.25 -16.32
C GLU A 62 -21.78 -7.54 -15.03
N PRO A 63 -21.66 -6.19 -15.01
CA PRO A 63 -21.32 -5.45 -13.79
C PRO A 63 -22.36 -5.62 -12.68
N ALA A 64 -21.89 -5.72 -11.45
CA ALA A 64 -22.71 -5.77 -10.24
C ALA A 64 -22.24 -4.70 -9.24
N THR A 65 -23.13 -3.77 -8.89
CA THR A 65 -22.90 -2.77 -7.85
C THR A 65 -22.83 -3.42 -6.48
N LEU A 66 -21.69 -3.29 -5.80
CA LEU A 66 -21.47 -3.69 -4.42
C LEU A 66 -21.46 -2.45 -3.53
N VAL A 67 -22.13 -2.52 -2.38
CA VAL A 67 -22.13 -1.47 -1.36
C VAL A 67 -21.55 -2.01 -0.06
N ILE A 68 -20.61 -1.30 0.54
CA ILE A 68 -19.97 -1.64 1.81
C ILE A 68 -20.28 -0.54 2.82
N ASP A 69 -21.05 -0.85 3.85
CA ASP A 69 -21.31 0.07 4.96
C ASP A 69 -20.34 -0.24 6.11
N ILE A 70 -19.60 0.76 6.58
CA ILE A 70 -18.70 0.68 7.74
C ILE A 70 -19.36 1.35 8.95
N GLN A 71 -19.49 0.61 10.05
CA GLN A 71 -20.13 1.06 11.28
C GLN A 71 -19.26 0.76 12.51
N ASP A 72 -19.47 1.48 13.61
CA ASP A 72 -18.85 1.18 14.90
C ASP A 72 -19.56 0.00 15.62
N SER A 73 -19.17 -0.26 16.87
CA SER A 73 -19.78 -1.28 17.72
C SER A 73 -21.17 -0.90 18.27
N GLU A 74 -21.58 0.36 18.13
CA GLU A 74 -22.93 0.87 18.45
C GLU A 74 -23.85 0.95 17.22
N GLY A 75 -23.35 0.63 16.01
CA GLY A 75 -24.08 0.73 14.74
C GLY A 75 -24.16 2.15 14.17
N LYS A 76 -23.34 3.10 14.64
CA LYS A 76 -23.18 4.42 14.00
C LYS A 76 -22.29 4.28 12.77
N ALA A 77 -22.54 5.08 11.74
CA ALA A 77 -21.62 5.20 10.61
C ALA A 77 -20.26 5.75 11.05
N VAL A 78 -19.18 5.17 10.53
CA VAL A 78 -17.82 5.74 10.62
C VAL A 78 -17.60 6.61 9.38
N ASP A 79 -17.25 7.88 9.52
CA ASP A 79 -17.03 8.80 8.39
C ASP A 79 -15.63 9.42 8.31
N ASP A 80 -14.79 9.21 9.32
CA ASP A 80 -13.37 9.56 9.35
C ASP A 80 -12.50 8.35 8.96
N PHE A 81 -11.64 8.51 7.94
CA PHE A 81 -10.81 7.45 7.37
C PHE A 81 -9.46 7.98 6.89
N GLU A 82 -8.37 7.35 7.35
CA GLU A 82 -7.03 7.62 6.84
C GLU A 82 -6.81 6.97 5.45
N ILE A 83 -6.04 7.63 4.58
CA ILE A 83 -5.62 7.06 3.29
C ILE A 83 -4.50 6.04 3.54
N PHE A 84 -4.75 4.77 3.20
CA PHE A 84 -3.72 3.74 3.19
C PHE A 84 -3.24 3.46 1.77
N GLN A 85 -1.93 3.64 1.54
CA GLN A 85 -1.27 3.61 0.23
C GLN A 85 -1.81 4.68 -0.74
N GLU A 86 -2.96 4.42 -1.38
CA GLU A 86 -3.55 5.28 -2.42
C GLU A 86 -5.01 5.68 -2.13
N LYS A 87 -5.71 4.95 -1.25
CA LYS A 87 -7.16 5.10 -0.99
C LYS A 87 -7.54 4.85 0.47
N ILE A 88 -8.71 5.34 0.85
CA ILE A 88 -9.37 5.07 2.13
C ILE A 88 -10.05 3.68 2.20
N MET A 89 -10.22 2.99 1.07
CA MET A 89 -10.68 1.60 1.03
C MET A 89 -10.05 0.85 -0.16
N HIS A 90 -9.75 -0.42 0.07
CA HIS A 90 -9.37 -1.40 -0.95
C HIS A 90 -10.30 -2.60 -0.79
N LEU A 91 -10.83 -3.14 -1.89
CA LEU A 91 -11.60 -4.38 -1.89
C LEU A 91 -10.88 -5.43 -2.73
N ILE A 92 -10.52 -6.53 -2.08
CA ILE A 92 -9.98 -7.73 -2.73
C ILE A 92 -11.14 -8.70 -2.93
N VAL A 93 -11.34 -9.12 -4.18
CA VAL A 93 -12.34 -10.13 -4.57
C VAL A 93 -11.59 -11.40 -4.96
N VAL A 94 -12.01 -12.54 -4.43
CA VAL A 94 -11.42 -13.86 -4.74
C VAL A 94 -12.54 -14.88 -4.88
N SER A 95 -12.41 -15.83 -5.81
CA SER A 95 -13.31 -16.99 -5.91
C SER A 95 -12.87 -18.13 -4.97
N ASP A 96 -13.81 -18.98 -4.54
CA ASP A 96 -13.55 -20.10 -3.63
C ASP A 96 -12.60 -21.18 -4.22
N ASP A 97 -12.49 -21.24 -5.55
CA ASP A 97 -11.53 -22.08 -6.29
C ASP A 97 -10.16 -21.40 -6.53
N LEU A 98 -9.99 -20.16 -6.04
CA LEU A 98 -8.82 -19.28 -6.22
C LEU A 98 -8.41 -19.03 -7.68
N GLN A 99 -9.29 -19.31 -8.66
CA GLN A 99 -9.01 -19.08 -10.09
C GLN A 99 -9.24 -17.63 -10.52
N PHE A 100 -10.01 -16.85 -9.75
CA PHE A 100 -10.26 -15.43 -9.98
C PHE A 100 -9.78 -14.59 -8.79
N TYR A 101 -9.14 -13.47 -9.11
CA TYR A 101 -8.69 -12.43 -8.18
C TYR A 101 -8.94 -11.06 -8.83
N ASP A 102 -9.43 -10.11 -8.05
CA ASP A 102 -9.47 -8.70 -8.42
C ASP A 102 -9.16 -7.81 -7.21
N HIS A 103 -8.62 -6.61 -7.46
CA HIS A 103 -8.27 -5.61 -6.44
C HIS A 103 -8.79 -4.25 -6.89
N ILE A 104 -10.02 -3.97 -6.47
CA ILE A 104 -10.78 -2.77 -6.84
C ILE A 104 -10.80 -1.76 -5.71
N LEU A 105 -11.07 -0.50 -6.07
CA LEU A 105 -10.96 0.66 -5.19
C LEU A 105 -12.33 1.32 -5.01
N PRO A 106 -13.10 0.98 -3.97
CA PRO A 106 -14.44 1.54 -3.77
C PRO A 106 -14.44 3.06 -3.62
N GLU A 107 -15.46 3.69 -4.21
CA GLU A 107 -15.72 5.12 -4.03
C GLU A 107 -16.51 5.33 -2.74
N TYR A 108 -15.96 6.12 -1.83
CA TYR A 108 -16.71 6.63 -0.68
C TYR A 108 -17.81 7.59 -1.16
N LYS A 109 -19.03 7.40 -0.66
CA LYS A 109 -20.19 8.23 -1.02
C LYS A 109 -20.52 9.20 0.11
N GLU A 110 -20.93 8.66 1.26
CA GLU A 110 -21.10 9.38 2.52
C GLU A 110 -21.37 8.40 3.67
N LYS A 111 -21.27 8.87 4.93
CA LYS A 111 -21.75 8.15 6.13
C LYS A 111 -21.25 6.70 6.22
N GLY A 112 -19.96 6.48 6.03
CA GLY A 112 -19.35 5.13 6.06
C GLY A 112 -19.74 4.19 4.92
N SER A 113 -20.50 4.65 3.93
CA SER A 113 -20.94 3.84 2.80
C SER A 113 -20.04 4.04 1.58
N PHE A 114 -19.57 2.93 1.01
CA PHE A 114 -18.68 2.85 -0.14
C PHE A 114 -19.36 2.02 -1.24
N GLU A 115 -19.13 2.38 -2.51
CA GLU A 115 -19.73 1.71 -3.67
C GLU A 115 -18.67 1.34 -4.71
N VAL A 116 -18.83 0.20 -5.36
CA VAL A 116 -17.97 -0.23 -6.47
C VAL A 116 -18.74 -1.12 -7.45
N GLU A 117 -18.44 -1.02 -8.75
CA GLU A 117 -18.87 -2.03 -9.73
C GLU A 117 -17.84 -3.15 -9.81
N ALA A 118 -18.27 -4.39 -9.58
CA ALA A 118 -17.45 -5.59 -9.75
C ALA A 118 -18.01 -6.43 -10.90
N THR A 119 -17.13 -6.99 -11.76
CA THR A 119 -17.53 -7.89 -12.85
C THR A 119 -16.91 -9.26 -12.64
N PHE A 120 -17.75 -10.28 -12.49
CA PHE A 120 -17.32 -11.64 -12.15
C PHE A 120 -17.26 -12.49 -13.44
N PRO A 121 -16.15 -13.18 -13.77
CA PRO A 121 -16.04 -13.89 -15.05
C PRO A 121 -16.85 -15.19 -15.10
N GLN A 122 -17.15 -15.78 -13.93
CA GLN A 122 -17.88 -17.04 -13.74
C GLN A 122 -18.72 -16.98 -12.44
N PRO A 123 -19.69 -17.89 -12.23
CA PRO A 123 -20.36 -18.04 -10.94
C PRO A 123 -19.40 -18.53 -9.85
N GLY A 124 -19.78 -18.39 -8.58
CA GLY A 124 -19.16 -19.16 -7.48
C GLY A 124 -19.47 -20.65 -7.59
N ASN A 125 -18.64 -21.48 -6.95
CA ASN A 125 -18.74 -22.95 -6.95
C ASN A 125 -19.37 -23.50 -5.67
#